data_AF-A0A0C9TC97-F1
#
_entry.id   AF-A0A0C9TC97-F1
#
_cell.length_a   1.000
_cell.length_b   1.000
_cell.length_c   1.000
_cell.angle_alpha   90.00
_cell.angle_beta   90.00
_cell.angle_gamma   90.00
#
_symmetry.space_group_name_H-M   'P 1'
#
loop_
_entity.id
_entity.type
_entity.pdbx_description
1 polymer ?
#
loop_
_entity_poly.entity_id
_entity_poly.type
_entity_poly.pdbx_seq_one_letter_code
_entity_poly.pdbx_strand_id
1 'polypeptide(L)'
;RCRKAMIALGVSSVLLQRYQELKEEHLQSKTIEIDPSVTGTHGENLPWFWTMNADLQAGNWMSECEFAFLWVKFHHTKANIDCCTKEVALLKMEMRWTVNFFQHHSNKWRRFAAEAEAKWDVGRVCFAKKQTKTWGILHEQVVTLIHHFHLA
;
A
#
# COMPACT_ATOMS: atom_id res chain seq x y z
N ARG A 1 -18.29 1.10 22.27
CA ARG A 1 -19.59 0.57 21.77
C ARG A 1 -19.95 -0.78 22.43
N CYS A 2 -19.02 -1.75 22.50
CA CYS A 2 -19.28 -3.07 23.10
C CYS A 2 -19.71 -3.05 24.58
N ARG A 3 -19.06 -2.27 25.45
CA ARG A 3 -19.43 -2.17 26.89
C ARG A 3 -20.87 -1.70 27.13
N LYS A 4 -21.36 -0.74 26.31
CA LYS A 4 -22.76 -0.28 26.38
C LYS A 4 -23.74 -1.39 26.02
N ALA A 5 -23.39 -2.23 25.04
CA ALA A 5 -24.20 -3.39 24.68
C ALA A 5 -24.18 -4.46 25.79
N MET A 6 -23.04 -4.70 26.44
CA MET A 6 -22.96 -5.63 27.58
C MET A 6 -23.84 -5.19 28.75
N ILE A 7 -23.88 -3.88 29.04
CA ILE A 7 -24.76 -3.32 30.07
C ILE A 7 -26.23 -3.50 29.66
N ALA A 8 -26.58 -3.22 28.40
CA ALA A 8 -27.93 -3.39 27.88
C ALA A 8 -28.40 -4.85 27.90
N LEU A 9 -27.48 -5.80 27.77
CA LEU A 9 -27.74 -7.25 27.84
C LEU A 9 -27.77 -7.80 29.27
N GLY A 10 -27.62 -6.96 30.31
CA GLY A 10 -27.69 -7.39 31.71
C GLY A 10 -26.54 -8.32 32.12
N VAL A 11 -25.37 -8.17 31.51
CA VAL A 11 -24.19 -8.99 31.81
C VAL A 11 -23.76 -8.84 33.28
N SER A 12 -23.28 -9.93 33.89
CA SER A 12 -22.91 -9.97 35.31
C SER A 12 -21.87 -8.91 35.70
N SER A 13 -21.94 -8.44 36.95
CA SER A 13 -20.99 -7.46 37.49
C SER A 13 -19.54 -7.94 37.41
N VAL A 14 -19.31 -9.24 37.59
CA VAL A 14 -17.99 -9.89 37.46
C VAL A 14 -17.41 -9.70 36.05
N LEU A 15 -18.23 -9.90 35.02
CA LEU A 15 -17.82 -9.70 33.62
C LEU A 15 -17.63 -8.20 33.31
N LEU A 16 -18.45 -7.31 33.87
CA LEU A 16 -18.30 -5.86 33.69
C LEU A 16 -17.07 -5.28 34.41
N GLN A 17 -16.64 -5.91 35.51
CA GLN A 17 -15.41 -5.59 36.23
C GLN A 17 -14.17 -6.09 35.47
N ARG A 18 -14.29 -7.24 34.81
CA ARG A 18 -13.25 -7.80 33.93
C ARG A 18 -13.07 -6.98 32.65
N TYR A 19 -14.16 -6.64 31.96
CA TYR A 19 -14.14 -5.84 30.73
C TYR A 19 -14.33 -4.35 31.03
N GLN A 20 -13.32 -3.71 31.64
CA GLN A 20 -13.36 -2.32 32.11
C GLN A 20 -13.65 -1.30 30.97
N GLU A 21 -13.91 -0.05 31.33
CA GLU A 21 -14.09 1.00 30.31
C GLU A 21 -12.77 1.31 29.62
N LEU A 22 -12.79 1.34 28.28
CA LEU A 22 -11.62 1.71 27.49
C LEU A 22 -11.54 3.24 27.41
N LYS A 23 -10.53 3.80 28.07
CA LYS A 23 -10.22 5.23 28.06
C LYS A 23 -8.99 5.49 27.22
N GLU A 24 -8.82 6.73 26.77
CA GLU A 24 -7.69 7.14 25.95
C GLU A 24 -6.34 6.97 26.65
N GLU A 25 -6.30 7.14 27.98
CA GLU A 25 -5.13 6.87 28.83
C GLU A 25 -4.64 5.41 28.75
N HIS A 26 -5.53 4.45 28.44
CA HIS A 26 -5.18 3.04 28.26
C HIS A 26 -4.61 2.74 26.86
N LEU A 27 -4.66 3.69 25.92
CA LEU A 27 -4.15 3.52 24.56
C LEU A 27 -2.76 4.13 24.37
N GLN A 28 -2.27 4.87 25.37
CA GLN A 28 -0.95 5.46 25.33
C GLN A 28 0.11 4.39 25.63
N SER A 29 0.98 4.11 24.65
CA SER A 29 2.16 3.27 24.86
C SER A 29 3.19 4.05 25.68
N LYS A 30 3.26 3.79 26.99
CA LYS A 30 4.39 4.25 27.80
C LYS A 30 5.55 3.29 27.59
N THR A 31 6.52 3.69 26.78
CA THR A 31 7.81 3.00 26.71
C THR A 31 8.55 3.29 28.01
N ILE A 32 8.50 2.34 28.94
CA ILE A 32 9.29 2.39 30.17
C ILE A 32 10.44 1.41 29.99
N GLU A 33 11.65 1.87 30.30
CA GLU A 33 12.84 1.02 30.39
C GLU A 33 12.63 0.04 31.54
N ILE A 34 12.42 -1.23 31.21
CA ILE A 34 12.22 -2.29 32.20
C ILE A 34 13.59 -2.63 32.77
N ASP A 35 13.83 -2.29 34.04
CA ASP A 35 15.02 -2.75 34.78
C ASP A 35 14.95 -4.28 34.92
N PRO A 36 15.88 -5.03 34.30
CA PRO A 36 15.87 -6.49 34.33
C PRO A 36 16.10 -7.07 35.74
N SER A 37 16.59 -6.28 36.69
CA SER A 37 16.86 -6.71 38.06
C SER A 37 15.61 -6.77 38.95
N VAL A 38 14.51 -6.13 38.52
CA VAL A 38 13.25 -6.10 39.29
C VAL A 38 12.30 -7.18 38.75
N THR A 39 12.21 -8.30 39.47
CA THR A 39 11.29 -9.40 39.14
C THR A 39 9.87 -9.06 39.59
N GLY A 40 8.89 -9.16 38.69
CA GLY A 40 7.45 -8.99 39.02
C GLY A 40 6.79 -7.71 38.52
N THR A 41 7.53 -6.79 37.88
CA THR A 41 6.99 -5.54 37.31
C THR A 41 6.41 -5.69 35.91
N HIS A 42 6.52 -6.89 35.31
CA HIS A 42 6.04 -7.24 33.98
C HIS A 42 4.50 -7.32 33.95
N GLY A 43 3.83 -6.18 34.04
CA GLY A 43 2.37 -6.08 33.98
C GLY A 43 1.80 -4.82 34.62
N GLU A 44 2.53 -4.16 35.51
CA GLU A 44 2.01 -3.02 36.29
C GLU A 44 1.63 -1.81 35.42
N ASN A 45 2.30 -1.66 34.27
CA ASN A 45 2.07 -0.55 33.35
C ASN A 45 1.31 -0.95 32.07
N LEU A 46 0.88 -2.21 31.96
CA LEU A 46 0.08 -2.66 30.82
C LEU A 46 -1.40 -2.30 31.04
N PRO A 47 -2.09 -1.79 30.00
CA PRO A 47 -3.53 -1.63 30.04
C PRO A 47 -4.25 -2.93 30.43
N TRP A 48 -5.33 -2.81 31.20
CA TRP A 48 -6.09 -3.94 31.77
C TRP A 48 -6.51 -5.01 30.76
N PHE A 49 -6.71 -4.64 29.48
CA PHE A 49 -7.12 -5.58 28.44
C PHE A 49 -5.98 -6.52 27.99
N TRP A 50 -4.72 -6.16 28.24
CA TRP A 50 -3.56 -7.04 28.01
C TRP A 50 -3.33 -8.02 29.16
N THR A 51 -3.82 -7.73 30.36
CA THR A 51 -3.67 -8.58 31.56
C THR A 51 -4.93 -9.43 31.85
N MET A 52 -6.04 -9.18 31.15
CA MET A 52 -7.37 -9.76 31.39
C MET A 52 -7.45 -11.30 31.28
N ASN A 53 -6.47 -11.94 30.65
CA ASN A 53 -6.41 -13.40 30.42
C ASN A 53 -5.15 -14.05 31.02
N ALA A 54 -4.38 -13.35 31.86
CA ALA A 54 -3.22 -13.92 32.53
C ALA A 54 -3.59 -15.11 33.46
N ASP A 55 -4.83 -15.14 33.94
CA ASP A 55 -5.37 -16.22 34.78
C ASP A 55 -5.85 -17.45 33.97
N LEU A 56 -5.95 -17.35 32.64
CA LEU A 56 -6.22 -18.51 31.78
C LEU A 56 -4.92 -19.31 31.70
N GLN A 57 -4.96 -20.57 32.14
CA GLN A 57 -3.87 -21.56 32.06
C GLN A 57 -2.92 -21.25 30.88
N ALA A 58 -1.68 -20.94 31.21
CA ALA A 58 -0.66 -20.33 30.35
C ALA A 58 -0.40 -21.01 28.98
N GLY A 59 -1.01 -22.17 28.72
CA GLY A 59 -0.89 -22.92 27.47
C GLY A 59 -1.80 -22.50 26.31
N ASN A 60 -2.96 -21.86 26.54
CA ASN A 60 -3.91 -21.54 25.46
C ASN A 60 -3.79 -20.10 24.92
N TRP A 61 -3.20 -19.17 25.68
CA TRP A 61 -3.01 -17.79 25.26
C TRP A 61 -1.86 -17.62 24.25
N MET A 62 -0.74 -18.30 24.48
CA MET A 62 0.41 -18.29 23.58
C MET A 62 0.02 -18.75 22.17
N SER A 63 -0.77 -19.82 22.05
CA SER A 63 -1.25 -20.34 20.76
C SER A 63 -2.24 -19.40 20.06
N GLU A 64 -3.16 -18.77 20.78
CA GLU A 64 -4.10 -17.79 20.21
C GLU A 64 -3.40 -16.49 19.77
N CYS A 65 -2.44 -15.99 20.55
CA CYS A 65 -1.61 -14.84 20.17
C CYS A 65 -0.68 -15.15 19.01
N GLU A 66 -0.03 -16.32 19.00
CA GLU A 66 0.77 -16.80 17.87
C GLU A 66 -0.08 -16.95 16.62
N PHE A 67 -1.29 -17.52 16.73
CA PHE A 67 -2.23 -17.64 15.62
C PHE A 67 -2.65 -16.26 15.09
N ALA A 68 -3.03 -15.33 15.96
CA ALA A 68 -3.39 -13.97 15.56
C ALA A 68 -2.21 -13.23 14.90
N PHE A 69 -1.00 -13.38 15.44
CA PHE A 69 0.21 -12.79 14.89
C PHE A 69 0.58 -13.37 13.52
N LEU A 70 0.51 -14.70 13.37
CA LEU A 70 0.72 -15.38 12.09
C LEU A 70 -0.34 -14.97 11.07
N TRP A 71 -1.58 -14.78 11.49
CA TRP A 71 -2.67 -14.35 10.63
C TRP A 71 -2.49 -12.91 10.16
N VAL A 72 -2.11 -11.98 11.06
CA VAL A 72 -1.76 -10.60 10.70
C VAL A 72 -0.58 -10.57 9.73
N LYS A 73 0.48 -11.35 9.99
CA LYS A 73 1.62 -11.49 9.08
C LYS A 73 1.19 -12.01 7.71
N PHE A 74 0.37 -13.06 7.67
CA PHE A 74 -0.18 -13.60 6.44
C PHE A 74 -0.98 -12.56 5.66
N HIS A 75 -1.85 -11.81 6.34
CA HIS A 75 -2.64 -10.74 5.70
C HIS A 75 -1.76 -9.61 5.16
N HIS A 76 -0.72 -9.19 5.88
CA HIS A 76 0.26 -8.22 5.39
C HIS A 76 1.00 -8.75 4.16
N THR A 77 1.54 -9.98 4.21
CA THR A 77 2.25 -10.58 3.08
C THR A 77 1.33 -10.73 1.87
N LYS A 78 0.10 -11.19 2.07
CA LYS A 78 -0.90 -11.32 1.01
C LYS A 78 -1.25 -9.96 0.40
N ALA A 79 -1.52 -8.95 1.21
CA ALA A 79 -1.82 -7.60 0.73
C ALA A 79 -0.64 -7.01 -0.07
N ASN A 80 0.60 -7.22 0.38
CA ASN A 80 1.80 -6.79 -0.33
C ASN A 80 1.96 -7.51 -1.69
N ILE A 81 1.72 -8.83 -1.74
CA ILE A 81 1.73 -9.60 -2.99
C ILE A 81 0.64 -9.10 -3.94
N ASP A 82 -0.58 -8.89 -3.43
CA ASP A 82 -1.70 -8.40 -4.23
C ASP A 82 -1.41 -6.99 -4.76
N CYS A 83 -0.78 -6.13 -3.97
CA CYS A 83 -0.36 -4.79 -4.39
C CYS A 83 0.71 -4.85 -5.48
N CYS A 84 1.79 -5.60 -5.25
CA CYS A 84 2.86 -5.79 -6.24
C CYS A 84 2.31 -6.36 -7.56
N THR A 85 1.41 -7.34 -7.49
CA THR A 85 0.75 -7.92 -8.68
C THR A 85 -0.03 -6.86 -9.46
N LYS A 86 -0.77 -5.99 -8.77
CA LYS A 86 -1.50 -4.87 -9.39
C LYS A 86 -0.55 -3.84 -10.00
N GLU A 87 0.51 -3.46 -9.29
CA GLU A 87 1.51 -2.50 -9.76
C GLU A 87 2.21 -2.99 -11.03
N VAL A 88 2.61 -4.26 -11.09
CA VAL A 88 3.19 -4.87 -12.30
C VAL A 88 2.19 -4.82 -13.47
N ALA A 89 0.90 -5.11 -13.22
CA ALA A 89 -0.12 -5.04 -14.25
C ALA A 89 -0.35 -3.60 -14.75
N LEU A 90 -0.38 -2.62 -13.85
CA LEU A 90 -0.49 -1.19 -14.19
C LEU A 90 0.72 -0.71 -14.98
N LEU A 91 1.93 -1.04 -14.53
CA LEU A 91 3.17 -0.67 -15.21
C LEU A 91 3.20 -1.16 -16.66
N LYS A 92 2.77 -2.41 -16.92
CA LYS A 92 2.66 -2.93 -18.29
C LYS A 92 1.68 -2.13 -19.14
N MET A 93 0.55 -1.68 -18.57
CA MET A 93 -0.41 -0.84 -19.27
C MET A 93 0.16 0.56 -19.54
N GLU A 94 0.82 1.17 -18.57
CA GLU A 94 1.47 2.48 -18.69
C GLU A 94 2.61 2.48 -19.72
N MET A 95 3.42 1.42 -19.74
CA MET A 95 4.45 1.20 -20.76
C MET A 95 3.82 1.19 -22.16
N ARG A 96 2.75 0.42 -22.36
CA ARG A 96 2.02 0.38 -23.64
C ARG A 96 1.40 1.74 -23.99
N TRP A 97 0.83 2.43 -23.02
CA TRP A 97 0.29 3.77 -23.21
C TRP A 97 1.35 4.78 -23.62
N THR A 98 2.54 4.71 -23.04
CA THR A 98 3.67 5.60 -23.34
C THR A 98 4.15 5.41 -24.78
N VAL A 99 4.29 4.16 -25.23
CA VAL A 99 4.57 3.83 -26.65
C VAL A 99 3.53 4.46 -27.56
N ASN A 100 2.25 4.21 -27.29
CA ASN A 100 1.15 4.73 -28.09
C ASN A 100 1.10 6.26 -28.10
N PHE A 101 1.41 6.89 -26.96
CA PHE A 101 1.43 8.35 -26.81
C PHE A 101 2.47 9.00 -27.73
N PHE A 102 3.72 8.51 -27.73
CA PHE A 102 4.77 9.05 -28.59
C PHE A 102 4.50 8.77 -30.08
N GLN A 103 4.03 7.56 -30.41
CA GLN A 103 3.65 7.22 -31.78
C GLN A 103 2.52 8.11 -32.30
N HIS A 104 1.50 8.36 -31.47
CA HIS A 104 0.39 9.26 -31.79
C HIS A 104 0.90 10.67 -32.07
N HIS A 105 1.78 11.21 -31.24
CA HIS A 105 2.36 12.54 -31.43
C HIS A 105 3.20 12.63 -32.70
N SER A 106 4.05 11.63 -32.98
CA SER A 106 4.81 11.57 -34.23
C SER A 106 3.88 11.58 -35.45
N ASN A 107 2.82 10.76 -35.44
CA ASN A 107 1.84 10.71 -36.52
C ASN A 107 1.05 12.02 -36.68
N LYS A 108 0.69 12.66 -35.56
CA LYS A 108 0.01 13.96 -35.56
C LYS A 108 0.87 15.04 -36.22
N TRP A 109 2.14 15.13 -35.86
CA TRP A 109 3.06 16.10 -36.48
C TRP A 109 3.34 15.78 -37.95
N ARG A 110 3.36 14.50 -38.34
CA ARG A 110 3.47 14.10 -39.74
C ARG A 110 2.29 14.61 -40.58
N ARG A 111 1.08 14.56 -40.02
CA ARG A 111 -0.12 15.12 -40.67
C ARG A 111 -0.02 16.64 -40.82
N PHE A 112 0.41 17.34 -39.78
CA PHE A 112 0.63 18.79 -39.85
C PHE A 112 1.69 19.18 -40.88
N ALA A 113 2.74 18.37 -41.05
CA ALA A 113 3.73 18.60 -42.10
C ALA A 113 3.10 18.48 -43.49
N ALA A 114 2.30 17.45 -43.74
CA ALA A 114 1.61 17.26 -45.03
C ALA A 114 0.60 18.40 -45.32
N GLU A 115 -0.16 18.84 -44.31
CA GLU A 115 -1.08 19.97 -44.43
C GLU A 115 -0.37 21.30 -44.73
N ALA A 116 0.81 21.52 -44.15
CA ALA A 116 1.63 22.71 -44.41
C ALA A 116 2.28 22.66 -45.80
N GLU A 117 2.69 21.47 -46.25
CA GLU A 117 3.27 21.23 -47.57
C GLU A 117 2.25 21.52 -48.67
N ALA A 118 0.99 21.11 -48.48
CA ALA A 118 -0.12 21.46 -49.38
C ALA A 118 -0.40 22.97 -49.46
N LYS A 119 -0.02 23.73 -48.42
CA LYS A 119 -0.16 25.20 -48.36
C LYS A 119 1.11 25.95 -48.75
N TRP A 120 2.17 25.24 -49.16
CA TRP A 120 3.48 25.81 -49.46
C TRP A 120 4.11 26.62 -48.31
N ASP A 121 3.74 26.32 -47.05
CA ASP A 121 4.31 26.97 -45.86
C ASP A 121 5.60 26.24 -45.43
N VAL A 122 6.71 26.63 -46.03
CA VAL A 122 8.02 25.98 -45.84
C VAL A 122 8.48 26.02 -44.38
N GLY A 123 8.18 27.10 -43.66
CA GLY A 123 8.55 27.26 -42.26
C GLY A 123 7.85 26.24 -41.36
N ARG A 124 6.53 26.11 -41.51
CA ARG A 124 5.73 25.12 -40.78
C ARG A 124 6.10 23.69 -41.15
N VAL A 125 6.37 23.42 -42.43
CA VAL A 125 6.84 22.10 -42.88
C VAL A 125 8.12 21.70 -42.15
N CYS A 126 9.13 22.58 -42.11
CA CYS A 126 10.40 22.30 -41.45
C CYS A 126 10.20 22.02 -39.96
N PHE A 127 9.42 22.85 -39.27
CA PHE A 127 9.14 22.66 -37.84
C PHE A 127 8.38 21.35 -37.56
N ALA A 128 7.34 21.04 -38.33
CA ALA A 128 6.54 19.83 -38.15
C ALA A 128 7.35 18.55 -38.47
N LYS A 129 8.23 18.58 -39.49
CA LYS A 129 9.16 17.48 -39.78
C LYS A 129 10.15 17.27 -38.63
N LYS A 130 10.69 18.35 -38.04
CA LYS A 130 11.54 18.27 -36.83
C LYS A 130 10.79 17.60 -35.66
N GLN A 131 9.57 18.05 -35.37
CA GLN A 131 8.76 17.47 -34.30
C GLN A 131 8.47 15.98 -34.54
N THR A 132 8.07 15.60 -35.76
CA THR A 132 7.83 14.20 -36.15
C THR A 132 9.03 13.32 -35.81
N LYS A 133 10.25 13.78 -36.13
CA LYS A 133 11.50 13.08 -35.83
C LYS A 133 11.75 12.98 -34.33
N THR A 134 11.61 14.08 -33.59
CA THR A 134 11.81 14.09 -32.13
C THR A 134 10.89 13.08 -31.43
N TRP A 135 9.59 13.10 -31.73
CA TRP A 135 8.64 12.14 -31.16
C TRP A 135 8.90 10.70 -31.61
N GLY A 136 9.38 10.51 -32.85
CA GLY A 136 9.79 9.19 -33.36
C GLY A 136 10.97 8.59 -32.58
N ILE A 137 11.98 9.41 -32.27
CA ILE A 137 13.13 8.98 -31.46
C ILE A 137 12.68 8.57 -30.04
N LEU A 138 11.80 9.36 -29.40
CA LEU A 138 11.28 9.02 -28.08
C LEU A 138 10.47 7.71 -28.09
N HIS A 139 9.70 7.46 -29.15
CA HIS A 139 9.00 6.19 -29.35
C HIS A 139 9.99 5.02 -29.42
N GLU A 140 11.03 5.10 -30.25
CA GLU A 140 12.05 4.06 -30.39
C GLU A 140 12.82 3.80 -29.09
N GLN A 141 13.16 4.85 -28.35
CA GLN A 141 13.84 4.75 -27.06
C GLN A 141 12.99 4.02 -26.03
N VAL A 142 11.70 4.36 -25.91
CA VAL A 142 10.79 3.68 -24.98
C VAL A 142 10.55 2.23 -25.39
N VAL A 143 10.40 1.94 -26.69
CA VAL A 143 10.27 0.55 -27.16
C VAL A 143 11.50 -0.26 -26.76
N THR A 144 12.71 0.29 -26.93
CA THR A 144 13.97 -0.37 -26.52
C THR A 144 14.01 -0.60 -25.01
N LEU A 145 13.65 0.41 -24.21
CA LEU A 145 13.63 0.29 -22.74
C LEU A 145 12.65 -0.79 -22.26
N ILE A 146 11.46 -0.86 -22.87
CA ILE A 146 10.45 -1.88 -22.54
C ILE A 146 10.94 -3.27 -22.93
N HIS A 147 11.65 -3.43 -24.05
CA HIS A 147 12.24 -4.73 -24.41
C HIS A 147 13.27 -5.19 -23.38
N HIS A 148 14.14 -4.29 -22.91
CA HIS A 148 15.09 -4.62 -21.84
C HIS A 148 14.38 -5.01 -20.54
N PHE A 149 13.29 -4.33 -20.18
CA PHE A 149 12.50 -4.66 -19.00
C PHE A 149 11.88 -6.07 -19.06
N HIS A 150 11.51 -6.55 -20.26
CA HIS A 150 10.96 -7.91 -20.42
C HIS A 150 12.02 -9.02 -20.44
N LEU A 151 13.29 -8.68 -20.67
CA LEU A 151 14.41 -9.63 -20.70
C LEU A 151 15.11 -9.80 -19.34
N ALA A 152 14.88 -8.87 -18.41
CA ALA A 152 15.39 -8.90 -17.03
C ALA A 152 14.45 -9.67 -16.11
#